data_AF-A0A2E8KC06-F1
#
_entry.id   AF-A0A2E8KC06-F1
#
_cell.length_a   1.000
_cell.length_b   1.000
_cell.length_c   1.000
_cell.angle_alpha   90.00
_cell.angle_beta   90.00
_cell.angle_gamma   90.00
#
_symmetry.space_group_name_H-M   'P 1'
#
loop_
_entity.id
_entity.type
_entity.pdbx_description
1 polymer ?
#
loop_
_entity_poly.entity_id
_entity_poly.type
_entity_poly.pdbx_seq_one_letter_code
_entity_poly.pdbx_strand_id
1 'polypeptide(L)'
;MRTRWMKKPTEKSLLLSLKLSLILFVIRLSPEKLRANAECKLSSYNLYQGNGLYQCKYAHFNHRILLNSWFFDLSQLMPPIKMLALDLDGTLAVDNNQVLPATRSALQKLHETGVEVVIVTGRRYRTTKFVMKSLGFDVYAVCNGGALVKTPNAETHHETTYSLSQLADVVSVARESKLALIGQRDADDRGGPDFIIDNAIPWSDVIHGYFDSNKAWGIKGDIRAQAPEFLVTATFGDEQQLKMLCSDIHRSFPQTFETITVPQLGTDNWYCEISLANITKWHGLSKLASLFGIGPANICAVGDQLNDLPMLKEVGHGVAMGNGDEALHAHAKFVCGNHDEDGILDVVEYIHKHNKQIAQ
;
A
#
# COMPACT_ATOMS: atom_id res chain seq x y z
N MET A 1 1.12 -16.50 50.88
CA MET A 1 1.11 -16.75 49.42
C MET A 1 -0.09 -16.04 48.79
N ARG A 2 0.13 -14.87 48.17
CA ARG A 2 -0.79 -14.29 47.18
C ARG A 2 0.06 -13.58 46.13
N THR A 3 0.09 -14.20 44.95
CA THR A 3 0.76 -13.76 43.74
C THR A 3 0.05 -12.53 43.16
N ARG A 4 0.80 -11.45 42.91
CA ARG A 4 0.29 -10.22 42.27
C ARG A 4 0.75 -10.22 40.82
N TRP A 5 -0.22 -10.29 39.91
CA TRP A 5 -0.07 -10.27 38.46
C TRP A 5 0.62 -8.98 38.00
N MET A 6 1.72 -9.09 37.24
CA MET A 6 2.27 -7.96 36.47
C MET A 6 1.34 -7.70 35.28
N LYS A 7 0.75 -6.50 35.23
CA LYS A 7 0.05 -6.02 34.03
C LYS A 7 1.09 -5.71 32.94
N LYS A 8 0.85 -6.20 31.71
CA LYS A 8 1.60 -5.77 30.51
C LYS A 8 1.43 -4.25 30.31
N PRO A 9 2.47 -3.52 29.88
CA PRO A 9 2.37 -2.10 29.59
C PRO A 9 1.45 -1.87 28.38
N THR A 10 0.65 -0.80 28.43
CA THR A 10 -0.23 -0.37 27.34
C THR A 10 0.54 0.47 26.32
N GLU A 11 0.11 0.54 25.06
CA GLU A 11 0.75 1.35 23.99
C GLU A 11 0.99 2.82 24.39
N LYS A 12 0.12 3.38 25.24
CA LYS A 12 0.30 4.73 25.82
C LYS A 12 1.55 4.87 26.67
N SER A 13 2.01 3.83 27.38
CA SER A 13 3.24 3.92 28.19
C SER A 13 4.51 3.79 27.36
N LEU A 14 4.46 3.09 26.22
CA LEU A 14 5.56 2.98 25.25
C LEU A 14 5.75 4.29 24.46
N LEU A 15 4.64 4.92 24.05
CA LEU A 15 4.66 6.27 23.45
C LEU A 15 5.19 7.34 24.43
N LEU A 16 4.93 7.18 25.73
CA LEU A 16 5.43 8.09 26.76
C LEU A 16 6.93 7.91 27.00
N SER A 17 7.44 6.66 27.01
CA SER A 17 8.87 6.39 27.21
C SER A 17 9.73 6.84 26.02
N LEU A 18 9.24 6.71 24.79
CA LEU A 18 9.90 7.23 23.58
C LEU A 18 9.96 8.77 23.58
N LYS A 19 8.86 9.43 23.95
CA LYS A 19 8.80 10.90 24.06
C LYS A 19 9.72 11.45 25.17
N LEU A 20 9.83 10.77 26.31
CA LEU A 20 10.74 11.13 27.40
C LEU A 20 12.21 10.96 27.02
N SER A 21 12.53 9.92 26.23
CA SER A 21 13.90 9.67 25.75
C SER A 21 14.39 10.77 24.80
N LEU A 22 13.50 11.27 23.93
CA LEU A 22 13.78 12.38 23.03
C LEU A 22 14.00 13.70 23.79
N ILE A 23 13.17 13.97 24.80
CA ILE A 23 13.28 15.16 25.65
C ILE A 23 14.60 15.15 26.45
N LEU A 24 15.02 13.99 26.96
CA LEU A 24 16.30 13.85 27.67
C LEU A 24 17.52 14.04 26.78
N PHE A 25 17.44 13.69 25.50
CA PHE A 25 18.53 13.90 24.53
C PHE A 25 18.76 15.40 24.25
N VAL A 26 17.70 16.19 24.17
CA VAL A 26 17.75 17.64 23.89
C VAL A 26 18.30 18.46 25.08
N ILE A 27 18.12 17.99 26.32
CA ILE A 27 18.57 18.70 27.54
C ILE A 27 20.11 18.68 27.72
N ARG A 28 20.86 17.85 26.95
CA ARG A 28 22.33 17.77 27.03
C ARG A 28 23.08 18.95 26.41
N LEU A 29 22.40 19.90 25.76
CA LEU A 29 23.03 21.05 25.09
C LEU A 29 22.84 22.35 25.91
N SER A 30 23.85 22.67 26.72
CA SER A 30 24.31 24.00 27.18
C SER A 30 23.33 24.96 27.93
N PRO A 31 23.56 25.33 29.22
CA PRO A 31 22.55 26.01 30.06
C PRO A 31 22.46 27.55 30.14
N GLU A 32 23.13 28.38 29.33
CA GLU A 32 23.47 29.75 29.82
C GLU A 32 22.72 31.00 29.32
N LYS A 33 21.64 30.97 28.53
CA LYS A 33 20.96 32.23 28.15
C LYS A 33 19.44 32.16 28.18
N LEU A 34 18.84 32.70 29.24
CA LEU A 34 17.39 32.73 29.47
C LEU A 34 16.94 34.12 29.96
N ARG A 35 16.13 34.85 29.18
CA ARG A 35 15.15 35.84 29.69
C ARG A 35 13.90 35.96 28.81
N ALA A 36 12.75 35.77 29.48
CA ALA A 36 11.39 36.29 29.33
C ALA A 36 10.83 36.71 27.94
N ASN A 37 9.76 36.06 27.47
CA ASN A 37 8.34 36.40 27.72
C ASN A 37 7.41 35.73 26.68
N ALA A 38 6.23 35.31 27.12
CA ALA A 38 4.91 35.49 26.48
C ALA A 38 3.95 34.33 26.80
N GLU A 39 2.69 34.70 26.99
CA GLU A 39 1.57 33.98 27.56
C GLU A 39 1.22 32.70 26.78
N CYS A 40 1.05 31.58 27.50
CA CYS A 40 0.64 30.32 26.92
C CYS A 40 -0.29 29.57 27.89
N LYS A 41 -1.28 28.82 27.38
CA LYS A 41 -2.02 27.83 28.18
C LYS A 41 -1.06 26.71 28.56
N LEU A 42 -0.59 26.76 29.80
CA LEU A 42 0.41 25.87 30.36
C LEU A 42 -0.24 24.58 30.85
N SER A 43 0.23 23.45 30.35
CA SER A 43 0.14 22.19 31.09
C SER A 43 1.53 21.89 31.64
N SER A 44 1.59 21.60 32.95
CA SER A 44 2.84 21.40 33.68
C SER A 44 2.92 19.98 34.20
N TYR A 45 4.07 19.34 34.01
CA TYR A 45 4.40 18.06 34.64
C TYR A 45 5.61 18.28 35.54
N ASN A 46 5.56 17.72 36.74
CA ASN A 46 6.68 17.70 37.67
C ASN A 46 7.55 16.48 37.37
N LEU A 47 8.79 16.71 36.95
CA LEU A 47 9.79 15.64 36.82
C LEU A 47 10.69 15.67 38.07
N TYR A 48 10.81 14.52 38.73
CA TYR A 48 11.69 14.35 39.88
C TYR A 48 12.97 13.64 39.43
N GLN A 49 14.11 14.31 39.62
CA GLN A 49 15.44 13.73 39.47
C GLN A 49 16.30 14.22 40.64
N GLY A 50 16.69 13.31 41.55
CA GLY A 50 17.32 13.69 42.83
C GLY A 50 16.41 14.54 43.72
N ASN A 51 16.99 15.39 44.59
CA ASN A 51 16.26 16.27 45.52
C ASN A 51 15.71 17.57 44.87
N GLY A 52 15.63 17.67 43.54
CA GLY A 52 15.16 18.86 42.82
C GLY A 52 13.84 18.63 42.07
N LEU A 53 12.92 19.61 42.15
CA LEU A 53 11.69 19.66 41.36
C LEU A 53 11.95 20.44 40.07
N TYR A 54 11.82 19.81 38.91
CA TYR A 54 11.94 20.49 37.61
C TYR A 54 10.56 20.66 36.98
N GLN A 55 10.18 21.91 36.72
CA GLN A 55 8.89 22.25 36.12
C GLN A 55 9.09 22.50 34.62
N CYS A 56 8.66 21.55 33.77
CA CYS A 56 8.71 21.72 32.32
C CYS A 56 7.36 22.22 31.80
N LYS A 57 7.40 23.24 30.95
CA LYS A 57 6.24 23.90 30.35
C LYS A 57 6.29 23.66 28.83
N TYR A 58 5.26 23.05 28.25
CA TYR A 58 5.17 22.89 26.80
C TYR A 58 3.77 23.27 26.27
N ALA A 59 3.74 23.63 24.99
CA ALA A 59 2.53 24.02 24.26
C ALA A 59 2.49 23.31 22.90
N HIS A 60 1.31 22.80 22.53
CA HIS A 60 1.07 22.18 21.23
C HIS A 60 0.55 23.23 20.25
N PHE A 61 1.22 23.36 19.10
CA PHE A 61 0.68 24.04 17.91
C PHE A 61 0.89 23.15 16.68
N ASN A 62 0.00 23.21 15.70
CA ASN A 62 0.06 22.47 14.43
C ASN A 62 1.51 22.23 13.96
N HIS A 63 1.96 20.97 14.06
CA HIS A 63 3.30 20.49 13.66
C HIS A 63 4.53 21.13 14.36
N ARG A 64 4.36 21.85 15.46
CA ARG A 64 5.42 22.53 16.23
C ARG A 64 5.29 22.26 17.72
N ILE A 65 6.38 21.82 18.35
CA ILE A 65 6.47 21.69 19.81
C ILE A 65 7.28 22.87 20.36
N LEU A 66 6.69 23.62 21.28
CA LEU A 66 7.38 24.66 22.04
C LEU A 66 8.05 24.03 23.26
N LEU A 67 9.37 23.94 23.23
CA LEU A 67 10.23 23.66 24.38
C LEU A 67 11.12 24.88 24.60
N ASN A 68 11.00 25.55 25.74
CA ASN A 68 11.84 26.69 26.16
C ASN A 68 12.08 27.75 25.07
N SER A 69 11.01 28.16 24.36
CA SER A 69 11.05 29.22 23.34
C SER A 69 11.70 28.83 21.99
N TRP A 70 11.94 27.55 21.72
CA TRP A 70 12.42 27.06 20.43
C TRP A 70 11.27 26.50 19.60
N PHE A 71 11.19 26.90 18.33
CA PHE A 71 10.39 26.19 17.33
C PHE A 71 11.25 25.07 16.75
N PHE A 72 10.93 23.82 17.08
CA PHE A 72 11.41 22.69 16.30
C PHE A 72 10.49 22.50 15.10
N ASP A 73 11.04 22.63 13.89
CA ASP A 73 10.35 22.17 12.70
C ASP A 73 10.45 20.64 12.66
N LEU A 74 9.33 19.96 12.93
CA LEU A 74 9.28 18.50 12.93
C LEU A 74 9.49 17.93 11.51
N SER A 75 9.47 18.75 10.46
CA SER A 75 9.87 18.34 9.11
C SER A 75 11.32 17.85 9.07
N GLN A 76 12.20 18.39 9.94
CA GLN A 76 13.60 17.95 10.09
C GLN A 76 13.75 16.62 10.86
N LEU A 77 12.67 16.05 11.38
CA LEU A 77 12.67 14.74 12.05
C LEU A 77 12.27 13.58 11.12
N MET A 78 11.80 13.89 9.91
CA MET A 78 11.48 12.84 8.94
C MET A 78 12.78 12.28 8.34
N PRO A 79 12.95 10.96 8.28
CA PRO A 79 14.16 10.38 7.70
C PRO A 79 14.17 10.57 6.17
N PRO A 80 15.32 10.35 5.50
CA PRO A 80 15.38 10.45 4.06
C PRO A 80 14.49 9.39 3.41
N ILE A 81 13.85 9.73 2.30
CA ILE A 81 13.09 8.80 1.48
C ILE A 81 14.07 7.88 0.77
N LYS A 82 13.88 6.57 0.94
CA LYS A 82 14.73 5.50 0.38
C LYS A 82 13.97 4.59 -0.57
N MET A 83 12.66 4.70 -0.65
CA MET A 83 11.82 3.92 -1.56
C MET A 83 10.68 4.77 -2.10
N LEU A 84 10.42 4.64 -3.39
CA LEU A 84 9.26 5.19 -4.09
C LEU A 84 8.41 4.03 -4.61
N ALA A 85 7.22 3.85 -4.03
CA ALA A 85 6.23 2.87 -4.43
C ALA A 85 5.17 3.52 -5.33
N LEU A 86 4.96 2.96 -6.52
CA LEU A 86 4.07 3.52 -7.53
C LEU A 86 2.99 2.52 -7.90
N ASP A 87 1.72 2.93 -7.81
CA ASP A 87 0.67 2.23 -8.55
C ASP A 87 0.85 2.36 -10.06
N LEU A 88 0.15 1.51 -10.82
CA LEU A 88 0.19 1.49 -12.27
C LEU A 88 -0.97 2.24 -12.90
N ASP A 89 -2.15 1.62 -12.93
CA ASP A 89 -3.33 2.15 -13.62
C ASP A 89 -3.74 3.48 -12.98
N GLY A 90 -3.89 4.55 -13.78
CA GLY A 90 -4.22 5.88 -13.25
C GLY A 90 -3.08 6.57 -12.48
N THR A 91 -1.87 5.98 -12.43
CA THR A 91 -0.71 6.53 -11.70
C THR A 91 0.56 6.57 -12.55
N LEU A 92 1.17 5.42 -12.87
CA LEU A 92 2.42 5.35 -13.65
C LEU A 92 2.18 4.99 -15.13
N ALA A 93 1.17 4.16 -15.38
CA ALA A 93 0.87 3.66 -16.71
C ALA A 93 -0.13 4.59 -17.41
N VAL A 94 0.21 4.99 -18.63
CA VAL A 94 -0.72 5.61 -19.58
C VAL A 94 -1.21 4.57 -20.61
N ASP A 95 -1.97 5.02 -21.60
CA ASP A 95 -2.48 4.18 -22.68
C ASP A 95 -1.46 3.17 -23.23
N ASN A 96 -1.95 1.97 -23.54
CA ASN A 96 -1.14 0.86 -24.06
C ASN A 96 0.03 0.44 -23.16
N ASN A 97 -0.14 0.56 -21.83
CA ASN A 97 0.85 0.17 -20.83
C ASN A 97 2.17 0.93 -20.95
N GLN A 98 2.14 2.14 -21.51
CA GLN A 98 3.33 2.96 -21.68
C GLN A 98 3.63 3.75 -20.41
N VAL A 99 4.90 4.13 -20.26
CA VAL A 99 5.37 5.12 -19.28
C VAL A 99 5.93 6.30 -20.06
N LEU A 100 5.52 7.52 -19.69
CA LEU A 100 5.94 8.73 -20.39
C LEU A 100 7.48 8.88 -20.37
N PRO A 101 8.13 9.30 -21.48
CA PRO A 101 9.59 9.34 -21.57
C PRO A 101 10.28 10.20 -20.51
N ALA A 102 9.67 11.32 -20.12
CA ALA A 102 10.20 12.22 -19.10
C ALA A 102 10.11 11.56 -17.71
N THR A 103 8.93 11.07 -17.34
CA THR A 103 8.72 10.25 -16.12
C THR A 103 9.71 9.09 -16.03
N ARG A 104 9.86 8.30 -17.10
CA ARG A 104 10.83 7.19 -17.15
C ARG A 104 12.25 7.64 -16.82
N SER A 105 12.71 8.70 -17.50
CA SER A 105 14.07 9.22 -17.33
C SER A 105 14.29 9.77 -15.92
N ALA A 106 13.28 10.38 -15.32
CA ALA A 106 13.33 10.91 -13.96
C ALA A 106 13.35 9.80 -12.91
N LEU A 107 12.53 8.76 -13.07
CA LEU A 107 12.49 7.61 -12.19
C LEU A 107 13.79 6.81 -12.23
N GLN A 108 14.37 6.60 -13.43
CA GLN A 108 15.66 5.92 -13.55
C GLN A 108 16.77 6.68 -12.81
N LYS A 109 16.85 8.00 -13.02
CA LYS A 109 17.83 8.84 -12.30
C LYS A 109 17.61 8.80 -10.79
N LEU A 110 16.36 8.88 -10.34
CA LEU A 110 16.04 8.77 -8.92
C LEU A 110 16.49 7.41 -8.37
N HIS A 111 16.26 6.33 -9.12
CA HIS A 111 16.68 4.99 -8.76
C HIS A 111 18.21 4.89 -8.59
N GLU A 112 18.96 5.46 -9.53
CA GLU A 112 20.43 5.51 -9.50
C GLU A 112 21.00 6.33 -8.32
N THR A 113 20.20 7.22 -7.70
CA THR A 113 20.61 7.94 -6.47
C THR A 113 20.47 7.11 -5.18
N GLY A 114 19.99 5.87 -5.28
CA GLY A 114 19.79 4.96 -4.13
C GLY A 114 18.39 5.00 -3.53
N VAL A 115 17.41 5.59 -4.22
CA VAL A 115 15.99 5.47 -3.88
C VAL A 115 15.40 4.29 -4.64
N GLU A 116 15.00 3.24 -3.96
CA GLU A 116 14.43 2.05 -4.60
C GLU A 116 13.08 2.39 -5.25
N VAL A 117 12.96 2.30 -6.57
CA VAL A 117 11.70 2.52 -7.29
C VAL A 117 11.02 1.16 -7.44
N VAL A 118 9.78 1.04 -6.95
CA VAL A 118 9.03 -0.22 -6.95
C VAL A 118 7.62 -0.02 -7.47
N ILE A 119 7.08 -1.06 -8.10
CA ILE A 119 5.69 -1.09 -8.58
C ILE A 119 4.80 -1.74 -7.52
N VAL A 120 3.59 -1.21 -7.30
CA VAL A 120 2.59 -1.79 -6.40
C VAL A 120 1.19 -1.73 -7.01
N THR A 121 0.68 -2.85 -7.52
CA THR A 121 -0.51 -2.86 -8.40
C THR A 121 -1.50 -4.00 -8.12
N GLY A 122 -2.75 -3.79 -8.51
CA GLY A 122 -3.77 -4.85 -8.62
C GLY A 122 -3.51 -5.84 -9.75
N ARG A 123 -2.72 -5.45 -10.76
CA ARG A 123 -2.44 -6.32 -11.92
C ARG A 123 -1.71 -7.60 -11.53
N ARG A 124 -1.93 -8.65 -12.33
CA ARG A 124 -1.13 -9.89 -12.32
C ARG A 124 0.29 -9.60 -12.82
N TYR A 125 1.27 -10.35 -12.34
CA TYR A 125 2.66 -10.18 -12.79
C TYR A 125 2.79 -10.24 -14.32
N ARG A 126 2.08 -11.17 -14.98
CA ARG A 126 2.08 -11.30 -16.44
C ARG A 126 1.76 -9.99 -17.17
N THR A 127 0.79 -9.22 -16.70
CA THR A 127 0.40 -7.95 -17.33
C THR A 127 1.20 -6.76 -16.80
N THR A 128 1.71 -6.84 -15.57
CA THR A 128 2.68 -5.87 -15.03
C THR A 128 3.96 -5.82 -15.86
N LYS A 129 4.41 -6.95 -16.42
CA LYS A 129 5.59 -7.03 -17.30
C LYS A 129 5.54 -6.05 -18.49
N PHE A 130 4.36 -5.72 -19.01
CA PHE A 130 4.24 -4.76 -20.12
C PHE A 130 4.68 -3.35 -19.71
N VAL A 131 4.28 -2.90 -18.52
CA VAL A 131 4.66 -1.60 -17.98
C VAL A 131 6.11 -1.60 -17.54
N MET A 132 6.59 -2.66 -16.89
CA MET A 132 8.01 -2.81 -16.52
C MET A 132 8.93 -2.70 -17.75
N LYS A 133 8.55 -3.34 -18.86
CA LYS A 133 9.29 -3.23 -20.12
C LYS A 133 9.30 -1.79 -20.66
N SER A 134 8.19 -1.07 -20.54
CA SER A 134 8.13 0.35 -20.94
C SER A 134 8.97 1.25 -20.02
N LEU A 135 9.00 0.95 -18.71
CA LEU A 135 9.81 1.65 -17.72
C LEU A 135 11.30 1.48 -18.01
N GLY A 136 11.72 0.34 -18.56
CA GLY A 136 13.04 0.21 -19.19
C GLY A 136 14.23 0.10 -18.23
N PHE A 137 13.98 -0.11 -16.93
CA PHE A 137 14.98 -0.54 -15.96
C PHE A 137 14.35 -1.52 -14.96
N ASP A 138 15.22 -2.26 -14.29
CA ASP A 138 14.87 -3.36 -13.40
C ASP A 138 14.26 -2.84 -12.08
N VAL A 139 13.05 -3.31 -11.76
CA VAL A 139 12.33 -2.92 -10.53
C VAL A 139 11.67 -4.12 -9.88
N TYR A 140 11.48 -4.05 -8.57
CA TYR A 140 10.61 -4.97 -7.85
C TYR A 140 9.14 -4.64 -8.14
N ALA A 141 8.29 -5.67 -8.10
CA ALA A 141 6.86 -5.52 -8.32
C ALA A 141 6.05 -6.23 -7.25
N VAL A 142 5.14 -5.50 -6.62
CA VAL A 142 4.04 -6.03 -5.82
C VAL A 142 2.82 -6.12 -6.73
N CYS A 143 2.28 -7.32 -6.90
CA CYS A 143 1.20 -7.64 -7.82
C CYS A 143 -0.01 -8.20 -7.07
N ASN A 144 -1.13 -8.37 -7.79
CA ASN A 144 -2.35 -9.00 -7.27
C ASN A 144 -2.82 -8.34 -5.96
N GLY A 145 -2.78 -7.01 -5.92
CA GLY A 145 -3.25 -6.23 -4.78
C GLY A 145 -2.42 -6.43 -3.51
N GLY A 146 -1.20 -6.96 -3.61
CA GLY A 146 -0.34 -7.25 -2.46
C GLY A 146 -0.06 -8.72 -2.20
N ALA A 147 -0.74 -9.62 -2.91
CA ALA A 147 -0.62 -11.06 -2.72
C ALA A 147 0.70 -11.64 -3.26
N LEU A 148 1.37 -10.95 -4.18
CA LEU A 148 2.59 -11.44 -4.84
C LEU A 148 3.67 -10.37 -4.85
N VAL A 149 4.91 -10.74 -4.54
CA VAL A 149 6.09 -9.88 -4.63
C VAL A 149 7.14 -10.55 -5.51
N LYS A 150 7.53 -9.86 -6.59
CA LYS A 150 8.48 -10.33 -7.59
C LYS A 150 9.75 -9.50 -7.55
N THR A 151 10.88 -10.17 -7.70
CA THR A 151 12.19 -9.53 -7.88
C THR A 151 12.32 -9.04 -9.33
N PRO A 152 13.31 -8.17 -9.62
CA PRO A 152 13.56 -7.76 -10.99
C PRO A 152 13.90 -8.92 -11.94
N ASN A 153 14.44 -10.02 -11.40
CA ASN A 153 14.76 -11.24 -12.14
C ASN A 153 13.57 -12.20 -12.31
N ALA A 154 12.34 -11.74 -12.08
CA ALA A 154 11.11 -12.53 -12.14
C ALA A 154 11.00 -13.66 -11.10
N GLU A 155 11.84 -13.67 -10.06
CA GLU A 155 11.72 -14.61 -8.95
C GLU A 155 10.63 -14.19 -7.97
N THR A 156 9.97 -15.16 -7.35
CA THR A 156 8.93 -14.90 -6.34
C THR A 156 9.58 -14.77 -4.98
N HIS A 157 9.59 -13.55 -4.45
CA HIS A 157 10.10 -13.26 -3.11
C HIS A 157 9.06 -13.61 -2.04
N HIS A 158 7.80 -13.29 -2.31
CA HIS A 158 6.69 -13.58 -1.42
C HIS A 158 5.42 -13.85 -2.21
N GLU A 159 4.64 -14.83 -1.75
CA GLU A 159 3.28 -15.05 -2.22
C GLU A 159 2.37 -15.39 -1.04
N THR A 160 1.13 -14.93 -1.10
CA THR A 160 0.05 -15.37 -0.22
C THR A 160 -1.09 -15.88 -1.09
N THR A 161 -1.48 -17.13 -0.87
CA THR A 161 -2.59 -17.78 -1.56
C THR A 161 -3.70 -18.12 -0.57
N TYR A 162 -4.89 -18.43 -1.09
CA TYR A 162 -5.96 -18.96 -0.27
C TYR A 162 -5.56 -20.28 0.38
N SER A 163 -5.97 -20.49 1.63
CA SER A 163 -6.07 -21.84 2.17
C SER A 163 -7.16 -22.64 1.43
N LEU A 164 -7.14 -23.97 1.57
CA LEU A 164 -8.21 -24.83 1.03
C LEU A 164 -9.60 -24.43 1.55
N SER A 165 -9.71 -24.05 2.82
CA SER A 165 -10.99 -23.62 3.40
C SER A 165 -11.44 -22.28 2.83
N GLN A 166 -10.54 -21.30 2.74
CA GLN A 166 -10.87 -19.98 2.19
C GLN A 166 -11.28 -20.07 0.72
N LEU A 167 -10.58 -20.89 -0.07
CA LEU A 167 -10.99 -21.14 -1.46
C LEU A 167 -12.35 -21.83 -1.52
N ALA A 168 -12.59 -22.84 -0.68
CA ALA A 168 -13.89 -23.50 -0.63
C ALA A 168 -15.02 -22.53 -0.29
N ASP A 169 -14.82 -21.64 0.68
CA ASP A 169 -15.77 -20.63 1.13
C ASP A 169 -16.19 -19.70 -0.03
N VAL A 170 -15.23 -19.04 -0.69
CA VAL A 170 -15.52 -18.12 -1.79
C VAL A 170 -16.15 -18.83 -3.00
N VAL A 171 -15.69 -20.05 -3.31
CA VAL A 171 -16.25 -20.85 -4.40
C VAL A 171 -17.69 -21.26 -4.11
N SER A 172 -18.05 -21.53 -2.85
CA SER A 172 -19.43 -21.90 -2.50
C SER A 172 -20.39 -20.77 -2.83
N VAL A 173 -20.08 -19.57 -2.34
CA VAL A 173 -20.93 -18.39 -2.54
C VAL A 173 -21.02 -18.06 -4.02
N ALA A 174 -19.91 -18.06 -4.76
CA ALA A 174 -19.92 -17.77 -6.19
C ALA A 174 -20.75 -18.78 -6.99
N ARG A 175 -20.62 -20.08 -6.71
CA ARG A 175 -21.43 -21.13 -7.38
C ARG A 175 -22.91 -21.01 -7.04
N GLU A 176 -23.26 -20.69 -5.79
CA GLU A 176 -24.64 -20.41 -5.37
C GLU A 176 -25.22 -19.19 -6.09
N SER A 177 -24.40 -18.16 -6.31
CA SER A 177 -24.74 -17.00 -7.13
C SER A 177 -24.69 -17.25 -8.64
N LYS A 178 -24.37 -18.49 -9.09
CA LYS A 178 -24.20 -18.87 -10.50
C LYS A 178 -23.14 -18.07 -11.25
N LEU A 179 -22.06 -17.69 -10.56
CA LEU A 179 -20.94 -16.92 -11.09
C LEU A 179 -19.67 -17.77 -11.10
N ALA A 180 -19.11 -18.02 -12.28
CA ALA A 180 -17.89 -18.81 -12.43
C ALA A 180 -16.66 -17.99 -12.04
N LEU A 181 -15.89 -18.48 -11.06
CA LEU A 181 -14.68 -17.80 -10.61
C LEU A 181 -13.49 -18.04 -11.54
N ILE A 182 -12.67 -17.02 -11.67
CA ILE A 182 -11.36 -17.01 -12.29
C ILE A 182 -10.34 -16.99 -11.15
N GLY A 183 -9.67 -18.12 -10.91
CA GLY A 183 -8.57 -18.21 -9.95
C GLY A 183 -7.25 -17.79 -10.60
N GLN A 184 -6.61 -16.75 -10.08
CA GLN A 184 -5.37 -16.18 -10.61
C GLN A 184 -4.14 -16.73 -9.91
N ARG A 185 -3.06 -17.02 -10.64
CA ARG A 185 -1.85 -17.67 -10.12
C ARG A 185 -0.57 -17.11 -10.74
N ASP A 186 0.54 -17.19 -10.00
CA ASP A 186 1.89 -16.89 -10.52
C ASP A 186 2.49 -18.11 -11.24
N ALA A 187 1.87 -18.60 -12.32
CA ALA A 187 2.29 -19.84 -12.97
C ALA A 187 2.87 -19.68 -14.38
N ASP A 188 2.63 -18.52 -15.02
CA ASP A 188 2.98 -18.25 -16.44
C ASP A 188 4.47 -18.51 -16.71
N ASP A 189 5.36 -17.87 -15.95
CA ASP A 189 6.82 -18.00 -16.12
C ASP A 189 7.35 -19.38 -15.66
N ARG A 190 6.51 -20.20 -15.04
CA ARG A 190 6.80 -21.59 -14.64
C ARG A 190 6.22 -22.61 -15.63
N GLY A 191 5.67 -22.16 -16.76
CA GLY A 191 5.06 -23.01 -17.79
C GLY A 191 3.65 -23.51 -17.44
N GLY A 192 3.04 -22.98 -16.38
CA GLY A 192 1.66 -23.24 -16.00
C GLY A 192 0.71 -22.12 -16.41
N PRO A 193 -0.61 -22.31 -16.25
CA PRO A 193 -1.58 -21.28 -16.62
C PRO A 193 -1.71 -20.19 -15.55
N ASP A 194 -1.60 -18.93 -15.99
CA ASP A 194 -1.78 -17.67 -15.23
C ASP A 194 -3.15 -17.61 -14.52
N PHE A 195 -4.15 -18.30 -15.06
CA PHE A 195 -5.44 -18.45 -14.39
C PHE A 195 -6.17 -19.74 -14.76
N ILE A 196 -7.08 -20.17 -13.88
CA ILE A 196 -8.02 -21.25 -14.12
C ILE A 196 -9.44 -20.70 -13.96
N ILE A 197 -10.31 -20.94 -14.93
CA ILE A 197 -11.74 -20.62 -14.81
C ILE A 197 -12.50 -21.86 -14.34
N ASP A 198 -13.26 -21.69 -13.27
CA ASP A 198 -14.11 -22.73 -12.69
C ASP A 198 -15.10 -23.24 -13.72
N ASN A 199 -15.15 -24.56 -13.94
CA ASN A 199 -16.03 -25.18 -14.93
C ASN A 199 -17.11 -26.07 -14.32
N ALA A 200 -17.27 -26.02 -12.99
CA ALA A 200 -18.30 -26.79 -12.29
C ALA A 200 -19.72 -26.22 -12.46
N ILE A 201 -19.84 -25.00 -13.00
CA ILE A 201 -21.11 -24.35 -13.34
C ILE A 201 -21.06 -23.81 -14.78
N PRO A 202 -22.23 -23.60 -15.43
CA PRO A 202 -22.28 -22.96 -16.74
C PRO A 202 -21.69 -21.55 -16.72
N TRP A 203 -21.05 -21.17 -17.83
CA TRP A 203 -20.47 -19.84 -18.00
C TRP A 203 -21.47 -18.87 -18.62
N SER A 204 -21.37 -17.60 -18.23
CA SER A 204 -22.01 -16.49 -18.93
C SER A 204 -21.24 -16.14 -20.22
N ASP A 205 -21.88 -15.39 -21.12
CA ASP A 205 -21.25 -14.94 -22.37
C ASP A 205 -19.98 -14.10 -22.12
N VAL A 206 -19.97 -13.30 -21.05
CA VAL A 206 -18.78 -12.50 -20.66
C VAL A 206 -17.61 -13.40 -20.24
N ILE A 207 -17.88 -14.48 -19.51
CA ILE A 207 -16.83 -15.45 -19.12
C ILE A 207 -16.33 -16.23 -20.35
N HIS A 208 -17.22 -16.60 -21.26
CA HIS A 208 -16.85 -17.20 -22.54
C HIS A 208 -15.93 -16.27 -23.35
N GLY A 209 -16.34 -15.01 -23.55
CA GLY A 209 -15.55 -14.01 -24.27
C GLY A 209 -14.20 -13.71 -23.62
N TYR A 210 -14.16 -13.64 -22.28
CA TYR A 210 -12.91 -13.49 -21.54
C TYR A 210 -11.98 -14.67 -21.75
N PHE A 211 -12.47 -15.91 -21.65
CA PHE A 211 -11.67 -17.10 -21.89
C PHE A 211 -11.14 -17.15 -23.32
N ASP A 212 -12.00 -16.92 -24.32
CA ASP A 212 -11.60 -17.03 -25.73
C ASP A 212 -10.52 -16.02 -26.10
N SER A 213 -10.58 -14.82 -25.52
CA SER A 213 -9.58 -13.76 -25.67
C SER A 213 -8.26 -14.05 -24.93
N ASN A 214 -8.29 -14.93 -23.92
CA ASN A 214 -7.17 -15.17 -23.00
C ASN A 214 -6.72 -16.64 -22.89
N LYS A 215 -7.22 -17.53 -23.76
CA LYS A 215 -6.98 -18.99 -23.70
C LYS A 215 -5.51 -19.40 -23.84
N ALA A 216 -4.65 -18.50 -24.31
CA ALA A 216 -3.21 -18.71 -24.34
C ALA A 216 -2.57 -18.75 -22.94
N TRP A 217 -3.23 -18.14 -21.94
CA TRP A 217 -2.70 -17.98 -20.58
C TRP A 217 -3.55 -18.65 -19.51
N GLY A 218 -4.68 -19.25 -19.88
CA GLY A 218 -5.59 -19.85 -18.92
C GLY A 218 -6.22 -21.13 -19.40
N ILE A 219 -6.66 -21.94 -18.43
CA ILE A 219 -7.34 -23.21 -18.68
C ILE A 219 -8.71 -23.24 -17.99
N LYS A 220 -9.51 -24.25 -18.32
CA LYS A 220 -10.77 -24.56 -17.64
C LYS A 220 -10.52 -25.71 -16.67
N GLY A 221 -11.10 -25.64 -15.48
CA GLY A 221 -11.01 -26.74 -14.53
C GLY A 221 -11.75 -26.45 -13.24
N ASP A 222 -12.10 -27.49 -12.49
CA ASP A 222 -12.71 -27.33 -11.17
C ASP A 222 -11.64 -26.79 -10.23
N ILE A 223 -11.78 -25.52 -9.86
CA ILE A 223 -10.78 -24.83 -9.03
C ILE A 223 -10.70 -25.39 -7.61
N ARG A 224 -11.73 -26.12 -7.11
CA ARG A 224 -11.66 -26.84 -5.82
C ARG A 224 -10.87 -28.14 -5.91
N ALA A 225 -10.77 -28.74 -7.09
CA ALA A 225 -10.00 -29.96 -7.32
C ALA A 225 -8.50 -29.70 -7.57
N GLN A 226 -8.10 -28.43 -7.61
CA GLN A 226 -6.73 -27.99 -7.81
C GLN A 226 -6.09 -27.58 -6.46
N ALA A 227 -4.78 -27.70 -6.35
CA ALA A 227 -4.06 -27.12 -5.21
C ALA A 227 -4.29 -25.58 -5.20
N PRO A 228 -4.56 -24.96 -4.04
CA PRO A 228 -4.93 -23.55 -3.96
C PRO A 228 -3.69 -22.67 -4.05
N GLU A 229 -3.08 -22.64 -5.24
CA GLU A 229 -2.04 -21.70 -5.62
C GLU A 229 -2.65 -20.38 -6.12
N PHE A 230 -3.89 -20.10 -5.72
CA PHE A 230 -4.64 -18.94 -6.15
C PHE A 230 -4.34 -17.76 -5.23
N LEU A 231 -3.80 -16.69 -5.82
CA LEU A 231 -3.47 -15.44 -5.15
C LEU A 231 -4.74 -14.62 -4.87
N VAL A 232 -5.61 -14.59 -5.88
CA VAL A 232 -6.83 -13.79 -5.96
C VAL A 232 -7.85 -14.56 -6.80
N THR A 233 -9.13 -14.40 -6.50
CA THR A 233 -10.22 -14.86 -7.38
C THR A 233 -10.96 -13.67 -7.96
N ALA A 234 -11.61 -13.87 -9.11
CA ALA A 234 -12.42 -12.83 -9.70
C ALA A 234 -13.58 -13.41 -10.50
N THR A 235 -14.57 -12.59 -10.84
CA THR A 235 -15.65 -12.96 -11.75
C THR A 235 -16.13 -11.76 -12.54
N PHE A 236 -16.92 -12.02 -13.57
CA PHE A 236 -17.68 -11.01 -14.29
C PHE A 236 -19.17 -11.25 -14.09
N GLY A 237 -19.97 -10.19 -14.13
CA GLY A 237 -21.42 -10.22 -14.03
C GLY A 237 -22.01 -8.84 -14.23
N ASP A 238 -23.33 -8.73 -14.17
CA ASP A 238 -23.97 -7.41 -14.10
C ASP A 238 -23.76 -6.76 -12.71
N GLU A 239 -23.98 -5.45 -12.62
CA GLU A 239 -23.74 -4.68 -11.39
C GLU A 239 -24.53 -5.24 -10.19
N GLN A 240 -25.78 -5.66 -10.42
CA GLN A 240 -26.66 -6.13 -9.35
C GLN A 240 -26.21 -7.49 -8.83
N GLN A 241 -25.85 -8.41 -9.73
CA GLN A 241 -25.30 -9.72 -9.40
C GLN A 241 -24.03 -9.59 -8.57
N LEU A 242 -23.10 -8.73 -8.98
CA LEU A 242 -21.85 -8.56 -8.24
C LEU A 242 -22.07 -7.86 -6.89
N LYS A 243 -22.98 -6.90 -6.79
CA LYS A 243 -23.37 -6.31 -5.50
C LYS A 243 -23.94 -7.35 -4.53
N MET A 244 -24.77 -8.26 -5.02
CA MET A 244 -25.30 -9.36 -4.20
C MET A 244 -24.18 -10.32 -3.78
N LEU A 245 -23.31 -10.73 -4.70
CA LEU A 245 -22.14 -11.57 -4.41
C LEU A 245 -21.26 -10.94 -3.32
N CYS A 246 -20.89 -9.67 -3.46
CA CYS A 246 -20.07 -8.97 -2.47
C CYS A 246 -20.78 -8.90 -1.11
N SER A 247 -22.08 -8.61 -1.08
CA SER A 247 -22.85 -8.60 0.17
C SER A 247 -22.90 -9.99 0.83
N ASP A 248 -23.07 -11.05 0.05
CA ASP A 248 -23.14 -12.41 0.56
C ASP A 248 -21.79 -12.89 1.10
N ILE A 249 -20.68 -12.55 0.42
CA ILE A 249 -19.31 -12.79 0.88
C ILE A 249 -19.07 -12.07 2.21
N HIS A 250 -19.31 -10.76 2.28
CA HIS A 250 -19.06 -9.97 3.50
C HIS A 250 -19.94 -10.40 4.67
N ARG A 251 -21.19 -10.80 4.40
CA ARG A 251 -22.11 -11.32 5.43
C ARG A 251 -21.67 -12.69 5.96
N SER A 252 -21.24 -13.58 5.07
CA SER A 252 -20.89 -14.96 5.43
C SER A 252 -19.51 -15.07 6.05
N PHE A 253 -18.57 -14.23 5.61
CA PHE A 253 -17.15 -14.29 5.99
C PHE A 253 -16.62 -12.89 6.36
N PRO A 254 -17.14 -12.27 7.43
CA PRO A 254 -16.74 -10.93 7.83
C PRO A 254 -15.23 -10.88 8.07
N GLN A 255 -14.58 -9.84 7.54
CA GLN A 255 -13.12 -9.59 7.68
C GLN A 255 -12.21 -10.69 7.09
N THR A 256 -12.76 -11.64 6.35
CA THR A 256 -11.96 -12.70 5.72
C THR A 256 -11.59 -12.32 4.29
N PHE A 257 -12.55 -11.80 3.53
CA PHE A 257 -12.37 -11.37 2.15
C PHE A 257 -12.67 -9.88 2.00
N GLU A 258 -11.99 -9.27 1.04
CA GLU A 258 -12.30 -7.95 0.51
C GLU A 258 -12.79 -8.12 -0.94
N THR A 259 -13.68 -7.24 -1.39
CA THR A 259 -14.17 -7.25 -2.76
C THR A 259 -14.02 -5.88 -3.41
N ILE A 260 -13.52 -5.85 -4.64
CA ILE A 260 -13.36 -4.63 -5.44
C ILE A 260 -14.12 -4.83 -6.74
N THR A 261 -15.09 -3.97 -7.01
CA THR A 261 -15.89 -4.00 -8.24
C THR A 261 -15.54 -2.82 -9.13
N VAL A 262 -15.24 -3.08 -10.40
CA VAL A 262 -14.98 -2.03 -11.41
C VAL A 262 -15.82 -2.27 -12.66
N PRO A 263 -16.35 -1.22 -13.29
CA PRO A 263 -17.10 -1.36 -14.53
C PRO A 263 -16.18 -1.71 -15.70
N GLN A 264 -16.62 -2.60 -16.58
CA GLN A 264 -15.90 -2.87 -17.83
C GLN A 264 -16.32 -1.84 -18.88
N LEU A 265 -15.41 -0.91 -19.19
CA LEU A 265 -15.64 0.18 -20.14
C LEU A 265 -16.21 -0.31 -21.47
N GLY A 266 -17.25 0.36 -21.95
CA GLY A 266 -17.92 0.04 -23.21
C GLY A 266 -18.86 -1.18 -23.15
N THR A 267 -19.17 -1.69 -21.95
CA THR A 267 -20.11 -2.80 -21.75
C THR A 267 -21.01 -2.57 -20.53
N ASP A 268 -22.07 -3.37 -20.38
CA ASP A 268 -22.91 -3.40 -19.18
C ASP A 268 -22.37 -4.36 -18.09
N ASN A 269 -21.19 -4.95 -18.31
CA ASN A 269 -20.58 -5.90 -17.40
C ASN A 269 -19.66 -5.19 -16.39
N TRP A 270 -19.50 -5.86 -15.26
CA TRP A 270 -18.61 -5.48 -14.19
C TRP A 270 -17.62 -6.60 -13.91
N TYR A 271 -16.45 -6.24 -13.40
CA TYR A 271 -15.46 -7.15 -12.85
C TYR A 271 -15.50 -7.05 -11.34
N CYS A 272 -15.53 -8.18 -10.65
CA CYS A 272 -15.37 -8.25 -9.20
C CYS A 272 -14.11 -9.04 -8.90
N GLU A 273 -13.14 -8.39 -8.28
CA GLU A 273 -12.04 -9.04 -7.60
C GLU A 273 -12.45 -9.41 -6.19
N ILE A 274 -12.07 -10.61 -5.76
CA ILE A 274 -12.22 -11.08 -4.40
C ILE A 274 -10.82 -11.46 -3.94
N SER A 275 -10.35 -10.89 -2.84
CA SER A 275 -9.03 -11.14 -2.26
C SER A 275 -9.16 -11.40 -0.76
N LEU A 276 -8.06 -11.80 -0.10
CA LEU A 276 -8.03 -11.90 1.36
C LEU A 276 -7.99 -10.49 1.97
N ALA A 277 -8.84 -10.20 2.95
CA ALA A 277 -9.01 -8.84 3.47
C ALA A 277 -7.74 -8.22 4.08
N ASN A 278 -6.84 -9.06 4.60
CA ASN A 278 -5.56 -8.62 5.17
C ASN A 278 -4.44 -8.47 4.13
N ILE A 279 -4.73 -8.76 2.86
CA ILE A 279 -3.78 -8.70 1.74
C ILE A 279 -4.12 -7.47 0.91
N THR A 280 -3.39 -6.39 1.19
CA THR A 280 -3.53 -5.08 0.56
C THR A 280 -2.24 -4.66 -0.12
N LYS A 281 -2.28 -3.58 -0.91
CA LYS A 281 -1.06 -2.98 -1.50
C LYS A 281 0.00 -2.71 -0.42
N TRP A 282 -0.41 -2.27 0.78
CA TRP A 282 0.48 -2.14 1.93
C TRP A 282 1.07 -3.46 2.40
N HIS A 283 0.27 -4.54 2.46
CA HIS A 283 0.78 -5.86 2.83
C HIS A 283 2.00 -6.23 1.98
N GLY A 284 1.83 -6.23 0.65
CA GLY A 284 2.92 -6.59 -0.26
C GLY A 284 4.08 -5.62 -0.21
N LEU A 285 3.81 -4.30 -0.15
CA LEU A 285 4.87 -3.30 0.01
C LEU A 285 5.66 -3.47 1.31
N SER A 286 5.01 -3.83 2.41
CA SER A 286 5.68 -4.05 3.70
C SER A 286 6.61 -5.26 3.67
N LYS A 287 6.25 -6.33 2.94
CA LYS A 287 7.13 -7.48 2.70
C LYS A 287 8.36 -7.06 1.92
N LEU A 288 8.15 -6.28 0.85
CA LEU A 288 9.22 -5.76 0.01
C LEU A 288 10.15 -4.81 0.79
N ALA A 289 9.60 -3.82 1.50
CA ALA A 289 10.39 -2.87 2.29
C ALA A 289 11.24 -3.55 3.38
N SER A 290 10.73 -4.66 3.95
CA SER A 290 11.47 -5.47 4.91
C SER A 290 12.75 -6.10 4.32
N LEU A 291 12.74 -6.47 3.03
CA LEU A 291 13.92 -6.97 2.32
C LEU A 291 15.08 -5.96 2.32
N PHE A 292 14.75 -4.67 2.26
CA PHE A 292 15.72 -3.57 2.23
C PHE A 292 16.02 -2.99 3.62
N GLY A 293 15.35 -3.47 4.69
CA GLY A 293 15.42 -2.84 6.00
C GLY A 293 14.90 -1.39 6.01
N ILE A 294 13.95 -1.07 5.13
CA ILE A 294 13.35 0.26 4.99
C ILE A 294 12.06 0.32 5.82
N GLY A 295 12.01 1.26 6.76
CA GLY A 295 10.82 1.50 7.58
C GLY A 295 9.78 2.37 6.85
N PRO A 296 8.50 2.36 7.27
CA PRO A 296 7.43 3.12 6.59
C PRO A 296 7.71 4.62 6.45
N ALA A 297 8.39 5.23 7.43
CA ALA A 297 8.76 6.64 7.41
C ALA A 297 9.74 7.02 6.28
N ASN A 298 10.46 6.05 5.71
CA ASN A 298 11.40 6.22 4.60
C ASN A 298 10.75 5.98 3.23
N ILE A 299 9.45 5.73 3.16
CA ILE A 299 8.75 5.36 1.94
C ILE A 299 7.89 6.53 1.46
N CYS A 300 7.96 6.80 0.16
CA CYS A 300 6.98 7.59 -0.57
C CYS A 300 6.13 6.65 -1.41
N ALA A 301 4.80 6.77 -1.31
CA ALA A 301 3.87 5.94 -2.08
C ALA A 301 2.89 6.82 -2.85
N VAL A 302 2.62 6.46 -4.10
CA VAL A 302 1.75 7.20 -5.01
C VAL A 302 0.67 6.27 -5.55
N GLY A 303 -0.57 6.74 -5.56
CA GLY A 303 -1.72 6.03 -6.11
C GLY A 303 -2.88 6.97 -6.43
N ASP A 304 -3.93 6.45 -7.04
CA ASP A 304 -5.09 7.22 -7.50
C ASP A 304 -6.43 6.65 -6.97
N GLN A 305 -6.49 5.37 -6.60
CA GLN A 305 -7.74 4.72 -6.20
C GLN A 305 -7.81 4.39 -4.71
N LEU A 306 -9.01 4.08 -4.21
CA LEU A 306 -9.22 3.66 -2.82
C LEU A 306 -8.44 2.39 -2.42
N ASN A 307 -8.07 1.52 -3.35
CA ASN A 307 -7.24 0.34 -3.05
C ASN A 307 -5.78 0.71 -2.72
N ASP A 308 -5.35 1.96 -2.98
CA ASP A 308 -4.06 2.53 -2.56
C ASP A 308 -4.09 3.08 -1.14
N LEU A 309 -5.28 3.38 -0.62
CA LEU A 309 -5.45 4.01 0.69
C LEU A 309 -4.71 3.28 1.83
N PRO A 310 -4.73 1.92 1.92
CA PRO A 310 -3.95 1.22 2.94
C PRO A 310 -2.45 1.51 2.84
N MET A 311 -1.89 1.63 1.63
CA MET A 311 -0.47 1.94 1.43
C MET A 311 -0.16 3.40 1.78
N LEU A 312 -0.97 4.35 1.29
CA LEU A 312 -0.74 5.79 1.51
C LEU A 312 -0.83 6.17 3.00
N LYS A 313 -1.69 5.50 3.78
CA LYS A 313 -1.86 5.77 5.22
C LYS A 313 -0.68 5.33 6.08
N GLU A 314 0.04 4.31 5.65
CA GLU A 314 1.07 3.65 6.46
C GLU A 314 2.46 4.24 6.21
N VAL A 315 2.70 4.79 5.01
CA VAL A 315 3.99 5.39 4.64
C VAL A 315 4.14 6.82 5.19
N GLY A 316 5.38 7.27 5.33
CA GLY A 316 5.67 8.65 5.76
C GLY A 316 5.29 9.72 4.73
N HIS A 317 5.20 9.33 3.46
CA HIS A 317 4.98 10.23 2.33
C HIS A 317 3.96 9.65 1.33
N GLY A 318 2.69 9.55 1.73
CA GLY A 318 1.61 9.17 0.83
C GLY A 318 1.22 10.34 -0.08
N VAL A 319 1.11 10.10 -1.39
CA VAL A 319 0.78 11.10 -2.41
C VAL A 319 -0.36 10.57 -3.26
N ALA A 320 -1.35 11.41 -3.55
CA ALA A 320 -2.42 11.04 -4.48
C ALA A 320 -2.21 11.71 -5.84
N MET A 321 -2.58 11.01 -6.90
CA MET A 321 -2.59 11.57 -8.26
C MET A 321 -3.70 12.61 -8.43
N GLY A 322 -3.48 13.59 -9.31
CA GLY A 322 -4.47 14.65 -9.59
C GLY A 322 -5.79 14.10 -10.15
N ASN A 323 -5.72 13.01 -10.90
CA ASN A 323 -6.88 12.27 -11.43
C ASN A 323 -7.48 11.26 -10.44
N GLY A 324 -6.95 11.15 -9.23
CA GLY A 324 -7.38 10.17 -8.23
C GLY A 324 -8.69 10.52 -7.52
N ASP A 325 -9.20 9.55 -6.77
CA ASP A 325 -10.41 9.68 -5.97
C ASP A 325 -10.28 10.79 -4.91
N GLU A 326 -11.32 11.62 -4.74
CA GLU A 326 -11.36 12.68 -3.72
C GLU A 326 -11.15 12.13 -2.29
N ALA A 327 -11.68 10.93 -2.03
CA ALA A 327 -11.50 10.25 -0.75
C ALA A 327 -10.04 9.83 -0.50
N LEU A 328 -9.27 9.56 -1.55
CA LEU A 328 -7.83 9.32 -1.46
C LEU A 328 -7.07 10.64 -1.22
N HIS A 329 -7.44 11.72 -1.92
CA HIS A 329 -6.84 13.05 -1.77
C HIS A 329 -6.84 13.52 -0.31
N ALA A 330 -7.95 13.29 0.41
CA ALA A 330 -8.10 13.67 1.81
C ALA A 330 -7.08 13.02 2.77
N HIS A 331 -6.43 11.93 2.35
CA HIS A 331 -5.44 11.20 3.15
C HIS A 331 -4.00 11.39 2.65
N ALA A 332 -3.81 12.04 1.51
CA ALA A 332 -2.50 12.27 0.94
C ALA A 332 -1.80 13.47 1.60
N LYS A 333 -0.48 13.40 1.66
CA LYS A 333 0.38 14.49 2.12
C LYS A 333 0.31 15.69 1.16
N PHE A 334 0.23 15.40 -0.13
CA PHE A 334 -0.10 16.35 -1.18
C PHE A 334 -0.69 15.60 -2.38
N VAL A 335 -1.28 16.34 -3.30
CA VAL A 335 -1.79 15.84 -4.57
C VAL A 335 -0.83 16.29 -5.68
N CYS A 336 -0.32 15.37 -6.49
CA CYS A 336 0.53 15.70 -7.64
C CYS A 336 -0.29 15.89 -8.93
N GLY A 337 0.35 16.22 -10.04
CA GLY A 337 -0.29 16.35 -11.35
C GLY A 337 -0.99 15.08 -11.85
N ASN A 338 -1.60 15.18 -13.03
CA ASN A 338 -2.29 14.06 -13.68
C ASN A 338 -1.29 13.04 -14.24
N HIS A 339 -1.67 11.76 -14.23
CA HIS A 339 -0.85 10.66 -14.73
C HIS A 339 -0.48 10.77 -16.22
N ASP A 340 -1.36 11.34 -17.05
CA ASP A 340 -1.15 11.54 -18.49
C ASP A 340 -0.41 12.85 -18.82
N GLU A 341 -0.07 13.65 -17.81
CA GLU A 341 0.64 14.93 -17.92
C GLU A 341 1.96 14.94 -17.13
N ASP A 342 2.61 13.78 -16.99
CA ASP A 342 3.88 13.62 -16.25
C ASP A 342 3.80 14.04 -14.77
N GLY A 343 2.64 13.88 -14.11
CA GLY A 343 2.43 14.25 -12.70
C GLY A 343 3.38 13.59 -11.69
N ILE A 344 3.97 12.44 -12.03
CA ILE A 344 5.00 11.78 -11.23
C ILE A 344 6.28 12.63 -11.09
N LEU A 345 6.54 13.57 -12.00
CA LEU A 345 7.68 14.48 -11.90
C LEU A 345 7.62 15.36 -10.66
N ASP A 346 6.43 15.75 -10.21
CA ASP A 346 6.23 16.50 -8.96
C ASP A 346 6.72 15.69 -7.75
N VAL A 347 6.46 14.38 -7.76
CA VAL A 347 6.88 13.46 -6.70
C VAL A 347 8.39 13.27 -6.71
N VAL A 348 8.98 13.12 -7.89
CA VAL A 348 10.44 13.03 -8.03
C VAL A 348 11.09 14.31 -7.50
N GLU A 349 10.57 15.49 -7.86
CA GLU A 349 11.09 16.77 -7.37
C GLU A 349 10.93 16.90 -5.84
N TYR A 350 9.79 16.48 -5.30
CA TYR A 350 9.53 16.44 -3.87
C TYR A 350 10.59 15.60 -3.13
N ILE A 351 10.87 14.38 -3.61
CA ILE A 351 11.86 13.49 -3.00
C ILE A 351 13.26 14.11 -3.03
N HIS A 352 13.66 14.71 -4.14
CA HIS A 352 14.95 15.39 -4.26
C HIS A 352 15.10 16.53 -3.25
N LYS A 353 14.07 17.39 -3.14
CA LYS A 353 14.07 18.50 -2.18
C LYS A 353 14.14 18.00 -0.74
N HIS A 354 13.31 17.02 -0.39
CA HIS A 354 13.25 16.43 0.95
C HIS A 354 14.59 15.79 1.35
N ASN A 355 15.16 14.94 0.50
CA ASN A 355 16.42 14.26 0.80
C ASN A 355 17.61 15.22 0.85
N LYS A 356 17.63 16.26 0.02
CA LYS A 356 18.68 17.30 0.05
C LYS A 356 18.65 18.11 1.35
N GLN A 357 17.46 18.44 1.86
CA GLN A 357 17.30 19.18 3.12
C GLN A 357 17.80 18.39 4.33
N ILE A 358 17.70 17.06 4.33
CA ILE A 358 18.17 16.21 5.42
C ILE A 358 19.69 16.00 5.37
N ALA A 359 20.30 16.07 4.19
CA ALA A 359 21.74 15.93 4.01
C ALA A 359 22.55 17.19 4.39
N GLN A 360 21.88 18.33 4.55
CA GLN A 360 22.45 19.62 4.93
C GLN A 360 22.32 19.83 6.44
#